data_AF-A0A7T1MCK7-F1
#
_entry.id   AF-A0A7T1MCK7-F1
#
_cell.length_a   1.000
_cell.length_b   1.000
_cell.length_c   1.000
_cell.angle_alpha   90.00
_cell.angle_beta   90.00
_cell.angle_gamma   90.00
#
_symmetry.space_group_name_H-M   'P 1'
#
loop_
_entity.id
_entity.type
_entity.pdbx_description
1 polymer ?
#
loop_
_entity_poly.entity_id
_entity_poly.type
_entity_poly.pdbx_seq_one_letter_code
_entity_poly.pdbx_strand_id
1 'polypeptide(L)'
;MHRAYLLTATCRSGHRSGEAGFNLIELLISSVILLITLVGAVTISVTSSMNSFRTGQRYEQEGAIDADLALIQRYNDRFTCRSGTCEIHEKDNSSAPPMTKDDFFPDAAPSSTQPDTNNDGIADTAETALEAVQDRCRYLNNLDLVTELKALIETDLPVPTGLQRTIAVDSATQGGAHRYTVTYTNLASNEVMRQMTLSPATVSWCPRI
;
A
#
# COMPACT_ATOMS: atom_id res chain seq x y z
N MET A 1 -28.04 9.74 10.72
CA MET A 1 -29.02 9.97 11.81
C MET A 1 -28.27 10.34 13.08
N HIS A 2 -28.19 11.64 13.42
CA HIS A 2 -27.57 12.13 14.64
C HIS A 2 -28.57 13.06 15.35
N ARG A 3 -29.03 12.64 16.54
CA ARG A 3 -29.92 13.42 17.41
C ARG A 3 -29.06 14.42 18.20
N ALA A 4 -29.23 15.70 17.91
CA ALA A 4 -28.73 16.78 18.75
C ALA A 4 -29.65 16.93 19.97
N TYR A 5 -29.11 16.73 21.18
CA TYR A 5 -29.81 17.01 22.43
C TYR A 5 -29.62 18.49 22.77
N LEU A 6 -30.69 19.27 22.60
CA LEU A 6 -30.81 20.66 23.03
C LEU A 6 -31.08 20.68 24.53
N LEU A 7 -30.08 21.06 25.33
CA LEU A 7 -30.21 21.33 26.76
C LEU A 7 -30.76 22.75 26.95
N THR A 8 -32.07 22.86 27.14
CA THR A 8 -32.74 24.12 27.52
C THR A 8 -32.54 24.35 29.01
N ALA A 9 -31.57 25.20 29.37
CA ALA A 9 -31.39 25.68 30.73
C ALA A 9 -32.42 26.79 31.03
N THR A 10 -33.41 26.50 31.88
CA THR A 10 -34.35 27.48 32.40
C THR A 10 -33.74 28.21 33.60
N CYS A 11 -33.26 29.44 33.38
CA CYS A 11 -32.82 30.32 34.46
C CYS A 11 -34.05 30.92 35.16
N ARG A 12 -34.30 30.50 36.41
CA ARG A 12 -35.29 31.09 37.31
C ARG A 12 -34.63 32.19 38.13
N SER A 13 -34.88 33.46 37.80
CA SER A 13 -34.37 34.61 38.58
C SER A 13 -35.29 34.91 39.77
N GLY A 14 -34.82 34.59 40.98
CA GLY A 14 -35.35 35.13 42.22
C GLY A 14 -34.32 36.08 42.82
N HIS A 15 -34.39 37.37 42.49
CA HIS A 15 -33.50 38.40 43.01
C HIS A 15 -34.17 39.07 44.23
N ARG A 16 -33.61 38.84 45.43
CA ARG A 16 -33.79 39.73 46.59
C ARG A 16 -32.55 40.61 46.66
N SER A 17 -32.78 41.91 46.60
CA SER A 17 -31.78 42.98 46.68
C SER A 17 -31.09 42.96 48.04
N GLY A 18 -29.89 42.42 48.08
CA GLY A 18 -28.84 42.83 48.99
C GLY A 18 -27.67 43.23 48.10
N GLU A 19 -27.22 44.49 48.20
CA GLU A 19 -26.01 44.96 47.53
C GLU A 19 -24.79 44.22 48.12
N ALA A 20 -24.55 43.00 47.66
CA ALA A 20 -23.32 42.28 47.92
C ALA A 20 -22.26 42.82 46.96
N GLY A 21 -21.53 43.85 47.40
CA GLY A 21 -20.32 44.28 46.70
C GLY A 21 -19.35 43.12 46.58
N PHE A 22 -18.80 42.89 45.38
CA PHE A 22 -17.77 41.87 45.16
C PHE A 22 -16.60 42.15 46.10
N ASN A 23 -16.25 41.16 46.93
CA ASN A 23 -15.08 41.25 47.77
C ASN A 23 -13.84 41.23 46.86
N LEU A 24 -12.83 42.05 47.15
CA LEU A 24 -11.62 42.19 46.33
C LEU A 24 -10.89 40.85 46.11
N ILE A 25 -11.03 39.94 47.08
CA ILE A 25 -10.53 38.56 47.03
C ILE A 25 -11.23 37.74 45.93
N GLU A 26 -12.54 37.89 45.76
CA GLU A 26 -13.32 37.15 44.75
C GLU A 26 -12.94 37.55 43.33
N LEU A 27 -12.62 38.84 43.13
CA LEU A 27 -12.12 39.38 41.88
C LEU A 27 -10.70 38.86 41.56
N LEU A 28 -9.83 38.74 42.57
CA LEU A 28 -8.50 38.14 42.43
C LEU A 28 -8.57 36.64 42.11
N ILE A 29 -9.44 35.90 42.79
CA ILE A 29 -9.61 34.46 42.51
C ILE A 29 -10.15 34.24 41.09
N SER A 30 -11.13 35.04 40.66
CA SER A 30 -11.71 34.95 39.33
C SER A 30 -10.68 35.24 38.22
N SER A 31 -9.79 36.21 38.41
CA SER A 31 -8.76 36.54 37.41
C SER A 31 -7.71 35.43 37.29
N VAL A 32 -7.31 34.80 38.39
CA VAL A 32 -6.39 33.66 38.37
C VAL A 32 -7.01 32.46 37.67
N ILE A 33 -8.28 32.14 37.95
CA ILE A 33 -9.02 31.07 37.27
C ILE A 33 -9.12 31.36 35.77
N LEU A 34 -9.41 32.61 35.39
CA LEU A 34 -9.46 33.02 33.99
C LEU A 34 -8.11 32.83 33.28
N LEU A 35 -6.99 33.22 33.93
CA LEU A 35 -5.66 33.06 33.35
C LEU A 35 -5.29 31.58 33.17
N ILE A 36 -5.57 30.73 34.17
CA ILE A 36 -5.30 29.29 34.09
C ILE A 36 -6.12 28.65 32.96
N THR A 37 -7.40 28.99 32.87
CA THR A 37 -8.28 28.46 31.82
C THR A 37 -7.85 28.91 30.42
N LEU A 38 -7.41 30.16 30.27
CA LEU A 38 -6.94 30.69 28.99
C LEU A 38 -5.62 30.04 28.53
N VAL A 39 -4.66 29.87 29.44
CA VAL A 39 -3.40 29.15 29.14
C VAL A 39 -3.70 27.69 28.80
N GLY A 40 -4.61 27.04 29.53
CA GLY A 40 -5.07 25.68 29.23
C GLY A 40 -5.69 25.56 27.84
N ALA A 41 -6.60 26.49 27.49
CA ALA A 41 -7.28 26.49 26.19
C ALA A 41 -6.29 26.65 25.02
N VAL A 42 -5.35 27.61 25.10
CA VAL A 42 -4.34 27.83 24.05
C VAL A 42 -3.48 26.59 23.83
N THR A 43 -3.01 25.97 24.93
CA THR A 43 -2.17 24.77 24.86
C THR A 43 -2.89 23.61 24.17
N ILE A 44 -4.17 23.42 24.48
CA ILE A 44 -5.01 22.39 23.85
C ILE A 44 -5.20 22.68 22.36
N SER A 45 -5.48 23.94 21.97
CA SER A 45 -5.68 24.32 20.57
C SER A 45 -4.43 24.12 19.71
N VAL A 46 -3.25 24.49 20.21
CA VAL A 46 -1.98 24.30 19.49
C VAL A 46 -1.67 22.81 19.33
N THR A 47 -1.80 22.04 20.40
CA THR A 47 -1.57 20.58 20.36
C THR A 47 -2.54 19.89 19.41
N SER A 48 -3.82 20.30 19.42
CA SER A 48 -4.84 19.78 18.52
C SER A 48 -4.53 20.09 17.05
N SER A 49 -4.07 21.32 16.76
CA SER A 49 -3.70 21.73 15.40
C SER A 49 -2.50 20.93 14.87
N MET A 50 -1.47 20.74 15.69
CA MET A 50 -0.31 19.93 15.33
C MET A 50 -0.68 18.46 15.10
N ASN A 51 -1.56 17.91 15.93
CA ASN A 51 -2.05 16.55 15.75
C ASN A 51 -2.86 16.42 14.46
N SER A 52 -3.76 17.36 14.18
CA SER A 52 -4.55 17.35 12.95
C SER A 52 -3.67 17.39 11.70
N PHE A 53 -2.62 18.20 11.69
CA PHE A 53 -1.66 18.25 10.58
C PHE A 53 -0.91 16.93 10.40
N ARG A 54 -0.41 16.33 11.50
CA ARG A 54 0.26 15.02 11.46
C ARG A 54 -0.67 13.92 10.97
N THR A 55 -1.93 13.94 11.41
CA THR A 55 -2.94 13.00 10.93
C THR A 55 -3.21 13.18 9.43
N GLY A 56 -3.29 14.42 8.95
CA GLY A 56 -3.43 14.72 7.53
C GLY A 56 -2.29 14.14 6.69
N GLN A 57 -1.04 14.38 7.10
CA GLN A 57 0.14 13.81 6.44
C GLN A 57 0.12 12.28 6.44
N ARG A 58 -0.32 11.65 7.54
CA ARG A 58 -0.45 10.18 7.61
C ARG A 58 -1.46 9.66 6.58
N TYR A 59 -2.59 10.32 6.40
CA TYR A 59 -3.58 9.93 5.39
C TYR A 59 -3.07 10.09 3.97
N GLU A 60 -2.32 11.17 3.68
CA GLU A 60 -1.69 11.35 2.36
C GLU A 60 -0.68 10.23 2.07
N GLN A 61 0.12 9.84 3.06
CA GLN A 61 1.06 8.71 2.92
C GLN A 61 0.34 7.37 2.71
N GLU A 62 -0.72 7.10 3.46
CA GLU A 62 -1.54 5.88 3.26
C GLU A 62 -2.15 5.85 1.86
N GLY A 63 -2.66 6.99 1.35
CA GLY A 63 -3.19 7.09 0.00
C GLY A 63 -2.12 6.84 -1.08
N ALA A 64 -0.89 7.32 -0.86
CA ALA A 64 0.23 7.05 -1.75
C ALA A 64 0.64 5.56 -1.73
N ILE A 65 0.61 4.92 -0.56
CA ILE A 65 0.83 3.47 -0.41
C ILE A 65 -0.27 2.68 -1.14
N ASP A 66 -1.53 3.08 -1.02
CA ASP A 66 -2.65 2.43 -1.72
C ASP A 66 -2.47 2.49 -3.24
N ALA A 67 -2.10 3.64 -3.78
CA ALA A 67 -1.83 3.82 -5.20
C ALA A 67 -0.65 2.97 -5.68
N ASP A 68 0.46 2.93 -4.93
CA ASP A 68 1.63 2.12 -5.26
C ASP A 68 1.33 0.61 -5.19
N LEU A 69 0.61 0.17 -4.16
CA LEU A 69 0.15 -1.22 -4.05
C LEU A 69 -0.76 -1.63 -5.21
N ALA A 70 -1.63 -0.74 -5.70
CA ALA A 70 -2.44 -1.02 -6.87
C ALA A 70 -1.59 -1.19 -8.14
N LEU A 71 -0.50 -0.42 -8.30
CA LEU A 71 0.45 -0.60 -9.39
C LEU A 71 1.21 -1.92 -9.27
N ILE A 72 1.69 -2.27 -8.08
CA ILE A 72 2.36 -3.55 -7.82
C ILE A 72 1.42 -4.73 -8.07
N GLN A 73 0.14 -4.63 -7.68
CA GLN A 73 -0.86 -5.64 -8.01
C GLN A 73 -1.05 -5.78 -9.52
N ARG A 74 -1.12 -4.66 -10.24
CA ARG A 74 -1.18 -4.68 -11.71
C ARG A 74 0.06 -5.34 -12.33
N TYR A 75 1.24 -5.13 -11.75
CA TYR A 75 2.47 -5.83 -12.16
C TYR A 75 2.37 -7.33 -11.90
N ASN A 76 1.88 -7.75 -10.73
CA ASN A 76 1.66 -9.17 -10.42
C ASN A 76 0.72 -9.86 -11.40
N ASP A 77 -0.36 -9.18 -11.76
CA ASP A 77 -1.40 -9.72 -12.64
C ASP A 77 -0.94 -9.78 -14.11
N ARG A 78 0.04 -8.95 -14.48
CA ARG A 78 0.56 -8.83 -15.86
C ARG A 78 1.95 -9.41 -16.05
N PHE A 79 2.57 -9.92 -15.01
CA PHE A 79 3.84 -10.61 -15.12
C PHE A 79 3.61 -11.90 -15.91
N THR A 80 4.35 -12.11 -17.00
CA THR A 80 4.17 -13.23 -17.94
C THR A 80 5.52 -13.78 -18.37
N CYS A 81 5.64 -15.09 -18.59
CA CYS A 81 6.91 -15.72 -18.99
C CYS A 81 6.83 -16.43 -20.34
N ARG A 82 6.00 -15.93 -21.27
CA ARG A 82 5.66 -16.62 -22.52
C ARG A 82 6.87 -17.00 -23.40
N SER A 83 7.91 -16.17 -23.45
CA SER A 83 9.07 -16.36 -24.35
C SER A 83 10.27 -17.03 -23.69
N GLY A 84 10.11 -17.66 -22.52
CA GLY A 84 11.24 -18.20 -21.72
C GLY A 84 11.89 -17.17 -20.79
N THR A 85 11.69 -15.88 -21.06
CA THR A 85 12.00 -14.74 -20.17
C THR A 85 10.71 -14.16 -19.59
N CYS A 86 10.77 -13.61 -18.37
CA CYS A 86 9.60 -13.05 -17.73
C CYS A 86 9.59 -11.52 -17.81
N GLU A 87 8.46 -10.94 -18.21
CA GLU A 87 8.29 -9.50 -18.38
C GLU A 87 6.90 -9.05 -17.90
N ILE A 88 6.72 -7.73 -17.76
CA ILE A 88 5.40 -7.14 -17.51
C ILE A 88 4.73 -6.91 -18.86
N HIS A 89 3.66 -7.66 -19.14
CA HIS A 89 2.94 -7.52 -20.39
C HIS A 89 2.11 -6.21 -20.41
N GLU A 90 2.61 -5.21 -21.14
CA GLU A 90 1.92 -3.95 -21.39
C GLU A 90 0.81 -4.11 -22.45
N LYS A 91 -0.37 -4.58 -22.03
CA LYS A 91 -1.59 -4.34 -22.80
C LYS A 91 -2.25 -3.05 -22.31
N ASP A 92 -1.68 -1.92 -22.71
CA ASP A 92 -2.15 -0.58 -22.32
C ASP A 92 -3.43 -0.12 -23.02
N ASN A 93 -4.03 -0.97 -23.84
CA ASN A 93 -5.32 -0.67 -24.45
C ASN A 93 -6.42 -1.43 -23.70
N SER A 94 -7.36 -0.69 -23.13
CA SER A 94 -8.62 -1.14 -22.50
C SER A 94 -9.53 -2.00 -23.41
N SER A 95 -9.04 -2.39 -24.58
CA SER A 95 -9.65 -3.29 -25.57
C SER A 95 -8.93 -4.64 -25.66
N ALA A 96 -7.91 -4.85 -24.83
CA ALA A 96 -7.20 -6.12 -24.73
C ALA A 96 -8.15 -7.24 -24.26
N PRO A 97 -8.21 -8.39 -24.95
CA PRO A 97 -8.91 -9.55 -24.42
C PRO A 97 -8.32 -9.94 -23.05
N PRO A 98 -9.13 -10.52 -22.15
CA PRO A 98 -8.65 -11.02 -20.86
C PRO A 98 -7.49 -11.99 -21.11
N MET A 99 -6.43 -11.86 -20.30
CA MET A 99 -5.26 -12.73 -20.42
C MET A 99 -5.67 -14.19 -20.22
N THR A 100 -5.26 -15.06 -21.14
CA THR A 100 -5.47 -16.50 -21.04
C THR A 100 -4.21 -17.18 -20.49
N LYS A 101 -4.29 -18.47 -20.16
CA LYS A 101 -3.12 -19.26 -19.72
C LYS A 101 -1.94 -19.14 -20.69
N ASP A 102 -2.23 -19.09 -21.98
CA ASP A 102 -1.25 -19.06 -23.08
C ASP A 102 -0.54 -17.68 -23.17
N ASP A 103 -1.09 -16.64 -22.53
CA ASP A 103 -0.40 -15.36 -22.34
C ASP A 103 0.61 -15.43 -21.18
N PHE A 104 0.43 -16.33 -20.22
CA PHE A 104 1.32 -16.45 -19.06
C PHE A 104 2.46 -17.47 -19.26
N PHE A 105 2.22 -18.51 -20.06
CA PHE A 105 3.14 -19.63 -20.30
C PHE A 105 3.25 -19.92 -21.79
N PRO A 106 4.45 -20.30 -22.29
CA PRO A 106 4.59 -20.78 -23.66
C PRO A 106 3.70 -22.00 -23.90
N ASP A 107 3.04 -22.06 -25.05
CA ASP A 107 2.28 -23.24 -25.46
C ASP A 107 3.22 -24.42 -25.71
N ALA A 108 2.82 -25.60 -25.21
CA ALA A 108 3.54 -26.85 -25.46
C ALA A 108 3.47 -27.33 -26.92
N ALA A 109 2.67 -26.68 -27.75
CA ALA A 109 2.60 -26.96 -29.18
C ALA A 109 3.34 -25.86 -29.95
N PRO A 110 4.17 -26.20 -30.96
CA PRO A 110 4.69 -25.21 -31.88
C PRO A 110 3.51 -24.68 -32.71
N SER A 111 2.84 -23.61 -32.23
CA SER A 111 1.85 -22.93 -33.06
C SER A 111 2.62 -22.21 -34.16
N SER A 112 2.53 -22.74 -35.38
CA SER A 112 3.32 -22.37 -36.55
C SER A 112 2.99 -20.97 -37.12
N THR A 113 2.46 -20.06 -36.32
CA THR A 113 1.95 -18.76 -36.78
C THR A 113 2.58 -17.55 -36.10
N GLN A 114 3.38 -17.74 -35.06
CA GLN A 114 4.16 -16.64 -34.51
C GLN A 114 5.45 -17.21 -33.90
N PRO A 115 6.63 -17.04 -34.53
CA PRO A 115 7.87 -17.30 -33.84
C PRO A 115 7.90 -16.34 -32.64
N ASP A 116 7.91 -16.89 -31.43
CA ASP A 116 8.23 -16.11 -30.24
C ASP A 116 9.70 -15.71 -30.38
N THR A 117 9.91 -14.53 -30.96
CA THR A 117 11.22 -13.90 -31.01
C THR A 117 11.53 -13.44 -29.61
N ASN A 118 12.57 -13.98 -29.00
CA ASN A 118 13.20 -13.35 -27.85
C ASN A 118 13.66 -11.92 -28.23
N ASN A 119 14.03 -11.10 -27.24
CA ASN A 119 14.55 -9.74 -27.46
C ASN A 119 15.80 -9.68 -28.37
N ASP A 120 16.37 -10.84 -28.74
CA ASP A 120 17.53 -10.99 -29.62
C ASP A 120 17.15 -11.35 -31.07
N GLY A 121 15.87 -11.43 -31.41
CA GLY A 121 15.39 -11.74 -32.76
C GLY A 121 15.67 -13.18 -33.22
N ILE A 122 16.03 -14.07 -32.30
CA ILE A 122 16.22 -15.49 -32.54
C ILE A 122 14.91 -16.20 -32.19
N ALA A 123 14.36 -16.97 -33.13
CA ALA A 123 13.20 -17.81 -32.86
C ALA A 123 13.60 -18.87 -31.83
N ASP A 124 13.13 -18.73 -30.59
CA ASP A 124 13.31 -19.78 -29.60
C ASP A 124 12.35 -20.92 -29.94
N THR A 125 12.84 -22.15 -29.97
CA THR A 125 11.93 -23.28 -30.17
C THR A 125 11.05 -23.36 -28.92
N ALA A 126 9.73 -23.34 -29.09
CA ALA A 126 8.75 -23.32 -27.99
C ALA A 126 8.99 -24.37 -26.88
N GLU A 127 9.67 -25.48 -27.23
CA GLU A 127 10.13 -26.52 -26.30
C GLU A 127 11.17 -26.01 -25.28
N THR A 128 12.15 -25.20 -25.70
CA THR A 128 13.20 -24.62 -24.83
C THR A 128 12.66 -23.52 -23.91
N ALA A 129 11.77 -22.67 -24.43
CA ALA A 129 11.07 -21.67 -23.63
C ALA A 129 10.17 -22.33 -22.57
N LEU A 130 9.46 -23.40 -22.91
CA LEU A 130 8.64 -24.15 -21.98
C LEU A 130 9.47 -24.80 -20.88
N GLU A 131 10.58 -25.46 -21.21
CA GLU A 131 11.49 -26.05 -20.22
C GLU A 131 12.06 -25.00 -19.26
N ALA A 132 12.49 -23.84 -19.78
CA ALA A 132 13.03 -22.75 -18.96
C ALA A 132 12.01 -22.21 -17.95
N VAL A 133 10.75 -22.04 -18.36
CA VAL A 133 9.67 -21.58 -17.48
C VAL A 133 9.26 -22.68 -16.50
N GLN A 134 9.20 -23.92 -16.96
CA GLN A 134 8.91 -25.06 -16.09
C GLN A 134 9.96 -25.20 -15.00
N ASP A 135 11.26 -25.05 -15.29
CA ASP A 135 12.33 -25.13 -14.30
C ASP A 135 12.25 -24.01 -13.24
N ARG A 136 11.81 -22.81 -13.63
CA ARG A 136 11.51 -21.72 -12.70
C ARG A 136 10.33 -22.03 -11.78
N CYS A 137 9.35 -22.78 -12.26
CA CYS A 137 8.20 -23.28 -11.50
C CYS A 137 8.49 -24.58 -10.70
N ARG A 138 9.49 -25.38 -11.10
CA ARG A 138 9.63 -26.79 -10.69
C ARG A 138 10.12 -26.98 -9.26
N TYR A 139 10.77 -25.97 -8.68
CA TYR A 139 11.35 -26.08 -7.36
C TYR A 139 10.62 -25.14 -6.40
N LEU A 140 10.04 -25.71 -5.34
CA LEU A 140 9.46 -24.98 -4.19
C LEU A 140 10.49 -24.08 -3.44
N ASN A 141 11.76 -24.08 -3.86
CA ASN A 141 12.79 -23.19 -3.34
C ASN A 141 13.38 -22.29 -4.44
N ASN A 142 12.87 -22.39 -5.67
CA ASN A 142 13.29 -21.51 -6.73
C ASN A 142 12.53 -20.18 -6.60
N LEU A 143 13.30 -19.16 -6.22
CA LEU A 143 12.84 -17.80 -6.02
C LEU A 143 12.96 -16.96 -7.29
N ASP A 144 13.46 -17.51 -8.39
CA ASP A 144 13.83 -16.77 -9.61
C ASP A 144 12.64 -16.00 -10.18
N LEU A 145 11.46 -16.63 -10.23
CA LEU A 145 10.23 -16.00 -10.74
C LEU A 145 9.88 -14.72 -9.97
N VAL A 146 9.96 -14.78 -8.63
CA VAL A 146 9.65 -13.64 -7.77
C VAL A 146 10.81 -12.65 -7.69
N THR A 147 12.04 -13.13 -7.84
CA THR A 147 13.24 -12.31 -7.86
C THR A 147 13.30 -11.44 -9.11
N GLU A 148 12.92 -11.98 -10.26
CA GLU A 148 12.82 -11.23 -11.52
C GLU A 148 11.69 -10.18 -11.45
N LEU A 149 10.52 -10.56 -10.95
CA LEU A 149 9.44 -9.60 -10.72
C LEU A 149 9.84 -8.49 -9.73
N LYS A 150 10.53 -8.85 -8.64
CA LYS A 150 11.08 -7.87 -7.70
C LYS A 150 12.00 -6.88 -8.42
N ALA A 151 12.91 -7.36 -9.27
CA ALA A 151 13.83 -6.49 -10.01
C ALA A 151 13.08 -5.53 -10.94
N LEU A 152 12.02 -5.99 -11.61
CA LEU A 152 11.15 -5.15 -12.44
C LEU A 152 10.43 -4.09 -11.61
N ILE A 153 9.84 -4.45 -10.46
CA ILE A 153 9.19 -3.49 -9.56
C ILE A 153 10.18 -2.46 -9.03
N GLU A 154 11.39 -2.86 -8.63
CA GLU A 154 12.41 -1.96 -8.10
C GLU A 154 12.98 -1.02 -9.18
N THR A 155 12.98 -1.44 -10.44
CA THR A 155 13.51 -0.66 -11.57
C THR A 155 12.47 0.30 -12.14
N ASP A 156 11.24 -0.18 -12.35
CA ASP A 156 10.24 0.54 -13.16
C ASP A 156 9.27 1.38 -12.31
N LEU A 157 9.01 0.99 -11.05
CA LEU A 157 8.06 1.70 -10.19
C LEU A 157 8.80 2.68 -9.26
N PRO A 158 8.53 3.99 -9.34
CA PRO A 158 9.12 4.94 -8.40
C PRO A 158 8.58 4.71 -6.98
N VAL A 159 9.45 4.84 -5.99
CA VAL A 159 9.03 4.76 -4.59
C VAL A 159 8.29 6.06 -4.20
N PRO A 160 7.12 5.98 -3.54
CA PRO A 160 6.40 7.16 -3.08
C PRO A 160 7.25 8.07 -2.18
N THR A 161 7.09 9.39 -2.33
CA THR A 161 7.89 10.37 -1.58
C THR A 161 7.66 10.27 -0.07
N GLY A 162 8.74 10.34 0.71
CA GLY A 162 8.68 10.25 2.18
C GLY A 162 8.53 8.82 2.73
N LEU A 163 8.51 7.83 1.85
CA LEU A 163 8.42 6.41 2.19
C LEU A 163 9.65 5.66 1.66
N GLN A 164 9.97 4.56 2.33
CA GLN A 164 10.90 3.55 1.87
C GLN A 164 10.11 2.29 1.56
N ARG A 165 10.20 1.80 0.32
CA ARG A 165 9.66 0.50 -0.07
C ARG A 165 10.78 -0.54 -0.01
N THR A 166 10.54 -1.64 0.68
CA THR A 166 11.43 -2.80 0.69
C THR A 166 10.67 -4.05 0.27
N ILE A 167 11.31 -4.88 -0.54
CA ILE A 167 10.71 -6.12 -1.06
C ILE A 167 11.56 -7.31 -0.62
N ALA A 168 10.99 -8.15 0.23
CA ALA A 168 11.59 -9.39 0.70
C ALA A 168 10.92 -10.58 0.01
N VAL A 169 11.71 -11.44 -0.62
CA VAL A 169 11.20 -12.68 -1.22
C VAL A 169 11.06 -13.72 -0.11
N ASP A 170 9.90 -14.36 0.00
CA ASP A 170 9.63 -15.34 1.05
C ASP A 170 10.29 -16.67 0.69
N SER A 171 11.38 -17.03 1.40
CA SER A 171 12.14 -18.25 1.15
C SER A 171 11.59 -19.49 1.88
N ALA A 172 10.28 -19.52 2.18
CA ALA A 172 9.70 -20.56 3.01
C ALA A 172 9.67 -21.91 2.28
N THR A 173 10.41 -22.89 2.81
CA THR A 173 10.62 -24.25 2.29
C THR A 173 9.35 -25.13 2.22
N GLN A 174 8.21 -24.66 2.76
CA GLN A 174 6.93 -25.36 2.71
C GLN A 174 5.84 -24.44 2.17
N GLY A 175 5.55 -24.55 0.87
CA GLY A 175 4.37 -23.96 0.23
C GLY A 175 4.37 -22.44 0.05
N GLY A 176 5.49 -21.75 0.34
CA GLY A 176 5.62 -20.29 0.23
C GLY A 176 6.58 -19.81 -0.85
N ALA A 177 7.10 -20.73 -1.68
CA ALA A 177 8.17 -20.56 -2.68
C ALA A 177 8.07 -19.34 -3.62
N HIS A 178 6.87 -18.83 -3.81
CA HIS A 178 6.60 -17.81 -4.83
C HIS A 178 5.79 -16.63 -4.27
N ARG A 179 6.06 -16.29 -3.01
CA ARG A 179 5.50 -15.11 -2.36
C ARG A 179 6.59 -14.09 -2.09
N TYR A 180 6.20 -12.83 -2.03
CA TYR A 180 7.06 -11.78 -1.54
C TYR A 180 6.27 -10.81 -0.70
N THR A 181 6.98 -10.17 0.22
CA THR A 181 6.41 -9.21 1.14
C THR A 181 6.96 -7.83 0.85
N VAL A 182 6.05 -6.90 0.55
CA VAL A 182 6.35 -5.48 0.38
C VAL A 182 6.12 -4.78 1.71
N THR A 183 7.11 -4.05 2.18
CA THR A 183 7.05 -3.28 3.44
C THR A 183 7.32 -1.82 3.15
N TYR A 184 6.41 -0.96 3.60
CA TYR A 184 6.53 0.50 3.54
C TYR A 184 6.90 1.03 4.91
N THR A 185 8.02 1.73 4.97
CA THR A 185 8.52 2.38 6.18
C THR A 185 8.53 3.89 5.96
N ASN A 186 8.05 4.66 6.94
CA ASN A 186 8.14 6.11 6.90
C ASN A 186 9.60 6.54 7.12
N LEU A 187 10.17 7.30 6.18
CA LEU A 187 11.59 7.69 6.22
C LEU A 187 11.93 8.63 7.39
N ALA A 188 10.95 9.42 7.87
CA ALA A 188 11.17 10.37 8.95
C ALA A 188 11.09 9.71 10.33
N SER A 189 10.19 8.74 10.52
CA SER A 189 9.98 8.09 11.82
C SER A 189 10.58 6.68 11.93
N ASN A 190 10.97 6.06 10.81
CA ASN A 190 11.31 4.64 10.69
C ASN A 190 10.19 3.68 11.15
N GLU A 191 8.94 4.17 11.21
CA GLU A 191 7.76 3.35 11.53
C GLU A 191 7.33 2.54 10.30
N VAL A 192 7.05 1.25 10.48
CA VAL A 192 6.40 0.44 9.44
C VAL A 192 4.96 0.91 9.31
N MET A 193 4.66 1.53 8.18
CA MET A 193 3.34 2.06 7.85
C MET A 193 2.41 0.92 7.41
N ARG A 194 2.91 0.07 6.50
CA ARG A 194 2.13 -1.02 5.92
C ARG A 194 3.03 -2.16 5.45
N GLN A 195 2.52 -3.38 5.55
CA GLN A 195 3.15 -4.58 5.04
C GLN A 195 2.10 -5.43 4.32
N MET A 196 2.45 -5.94 3.13
CA MET A 196 1.55 -6.79 2.35
C MET A 196 2.34 -7.92 1.69
N THR A 197 1.84 -9.14 1.80
CA THR A 197 2.40 -10.30 1.09
C THR A 197 1.59 -10.59 -0.16
N LEU A 198 2.27 -10.70 -1.29
CA LEU A 198 1.72 -10.89 -2.62
C LEU A 198 2.30 -12.14 -3.28
N SER A 199 1.61 -12.63 -4.31
CA SER A 199 2.07 -13.70 -5.20
C SER A 199 1.75 -13.26 -6.63
N PRO A 200 2.69 -13.38 -7.59
CA PRO A 200 2.37 -13.14 -8.99
C PRO A 200 1.32 -14.12 -9.51
N ALA A 201 0.51 -13.70 -10.48
CA ALA A 201 -0.52 -14.53 -11.08
C ALA A 201 0.07 -15.75 -11.83
N THR A 202 1.27 -15.61 -12.41
CA THR A 202 2.01 -16.70 -13.09
C THR A 202 2.18 -17.93 -12.22
N VAL A 203 2.36 -17.76 -10.91
CA VAL A 203 2.52 -18.87 -9.96
C VAL A 203 1.31 -19.81 -9.98
N SER A 204 0.10 -19.27 -10.14
CA SER A 204 -1.13 -20.07 -10.13
C SER A 204 -1.21 -21.06 -11.30
N TRP A 205 -0.44 -20.81 -12.35
CA TRP A 205 -0.37 -21.60 -13.57
C TRP A 205 0.86 -22.51 -13.63
N CYS A 206 1.78 -22.40 -12.65
CA CYS A 206 2.86 -23.37 -12.50
C CYS A 206 2.25 -24.78 -12.31
N PRO A 207 2.77 -25.81 -13.02
CA PRO A 207 2.28 -27.17 -12.88
C PRO A 207 2.43 -27.63 -11.42
N ARG A 208 1.34 -28.11 -10.82
CA ARG A 208 1.40 -28.78 -9.52
C ARG A 208 2.11 -30.11 -9.70
N ILE A 209 3.30 -30.21 -9.13
CA ILE A 209 4.10 -31.43 -9.09
C ILE A 209 3.70 -32.27 -7.88
#